data_AF-A0A945V6T9-F1
#
_entry.id   AF-A0A945V6T9-F1
#
_cell.length_a   1.000
_cell.length_b   1.000
_cell.length_c   1.000
_cell.angle_alpha   90.00
_cell.angle_beta   90.00
_cell.angle_gamma   90.00
#
_symmetry.space_group_name_H-M   'P 1'
#
loop_
_entity.id
_entity.type
_entity.pdbx_description
1 polymer ?
#
loop_
_entity_poly.entity_id
_entity_poly.type
_entity_poly.pdbx_seq_one_letter_code
_entity_poly.pdbx_strand_id
1 'polypeptide(L)'
;MLFILLITSAISLVTARHDTRKIVNEIEVERNKASQIKNHHTNLVIEKATLTSRSRIERLAIQKLKMKYPKREDIVLLPPPPARAKQ
;
A
#
# COMPACT_ATOMS: atom_id res chain seq x y z
N MET A 1 21.70 -50.46 22.24
CA MET A 1 20.53 -50.08 21.42
C MET A 1 20.07 -48.65 21.68
N LEU A 2 19.68 -48.26 22.90
CA LEU A 2 19.26 -46.88 23.21
C LEU A 2 20.32 -45.80 22.90
N PHE A 3 21.59 -46.08 23.20
CA PHE A 3 22.69 -45.16 22.91
C PHE A 3 22.84 -44.84 21.41
N ILE A 4 22.64 -45.85 20.56
CA ILE A 4 22.74 -45.70 19.10
C ILE A 4 21.56 -44.87 18.58
N LEU A 5 20.35 -45.10 19.09
CA LEU A 5 19.15 -44.30 18.80
C LEU A 5 19.30 -42.82 19.17
N LEU A 6 19.98 -42.54 20.29
CA LEU A 6 20.22 -41.18 20.74
C LEU A 6 21.19 -40.44 19.81
N ILE A 7 22.26 -41.12 19.39
CA ILE A 7 23.24 -40.56 18.44
C ILE A 7 22.59 -40.29 17.07
N THR A 8 21.81 -41.23 16.54
CA THR A 8 21.15 -41.03 15.24
C THR A 8 20.12 -39.91 15.30
N SER A 9 19.37 -39.78 16.40
CA SER A 9 18.43 -38.67 16.61
C SER A 9 19.14 -37.31 16.67
N ALA A 10 20.26 -37.23 17.39
CA ALA A 10 21.05 -35.99 17.48
C ALA A 10 21.62 -35.56 16.12
N ILE A 11 22.18 -36.50 15.35
CA ILE A 11 22.72 -36.23 14.01
C ILE A 11 21.59 -35.78 13.07
N SER A 12 20.45 -36.47 13.07
CA SER A 12 19.31 -36.16 12.20
C SER A 12 18.71 -34.78 12.47
N LEU A 13 18.66 -34.35 13.73
CA LEU A 13 18.23 -33.00 14.10
C LEU A 13 19.21 -31.92 13.62
N VAL A 14 20.52 -32.17 13.75
CA VAL A 14 21.56 -31.23 13.31
C VAL A 14 21.56 -31.08 11.79
N THR A 15 21.40 -32.18 11.03
CA THR A 15 21.29 -32.12 9.57
C THR A 15 20.04 -31.37 9.13
N ALA A 16 18.88 -31.65 9.76
CA ALA A 16 17.64 -30.93 9.47
C ALA A 16 17.75 -29.42 9.76
N ARG A 17 18.47 -29.05 10.83
CA ARG A 17 18.76 -27.65 11.17
C ARG A 17 19.66 -26.97 10.14
N HIS A 18 20.60 -27.69 9.53
CA HIS A 18 21.51 -27.13 8.53
C HIS A 18 20.80 -26.91 7.19
N ASP A 19 19.96 -27.85 6.75
CA ASP A 19 19.20 -27.75 5.51
C ASP A 19 18.14 -26.64 5.57
N THR A 20 17.52 -26.44 6.74
CA THR A 20 16.55 -25.36 6.97
C THR A 20 17.19 -23.98 6.74
N ARG A 21 18.46 -23.79 7.14
CA ARG A 21 19.15 -22.49 6.96
C ARG A 21 19.40 -22.17 5.50
N LYS A 22 19.69 -23.18 4.67
CA LYS A 22 19.97 -22.99 3.24
C LYS A 22 18.71 -22.63 2.47
N ILE A 23 17.62 -23.38 2.67
CA ILE A 23 16.34 -23.15 1.98
C ILE A 23 15.74 -21.80 2.39
N VAL A 24 15.82 -21.44 3.68
CA VAL A 24 15.33 -20.15 4.15
C VAL A 24 16.13 -18.99 3.57
N ASN A 25 17.46 -19.11 3.46
CA ASN A 25 18.31 -18.07 2.90
C ASN A 25 17.99 -17.78 1.41
N GLU A 26 17.74 -18.82 0.59
CA GLU A 26 17.37 -18.62 -0.82
C GLU A 26 16.02 -17.89 -0.97
N ILE A 27 15.04 -18.23 -0.14
CA ILE A 27 13.73 -17.54 -0.10
C ILE A 27 13.91 -16.08 0.33
N GLU A 28 14.80 -15.82 1.28
CA GLU A 28 15.06 -14.50 1.83
C GLU A 28 15.75 -13.58 0.82
N VAL A 29 16.67 -14.11 0.00
CA VAL A 29 17.30 -13.37 -1.11
C VAL A 29 16.25 -12.90 -2.12
N GLU A 30 15.34 -13.78 -2.54
CA GLU A 30 14.33 -13.42 -3.54
C GLU A 30 13.29 -12.43 -2.96
N ARG A 31 12.91 -12.61 -1.69
CA ARG A 31 12.07 -11.63 -0.97
C ARG A 31 12.74 -10.25 -0.87
N ASN A 32 14.04 -10.20 -0.63
CA ASN A 32 14.76 -8.92 -0.54
C ASN A 32 14.75 -8.17 -1.88
N LYS A 33 14.91 -8.85 -3.02
CA LYS A 33 14.79 -8.23 -4.35
C LYS A 33 13.39 -7.68 -4.59
N ALA A 34 12.36 -8.47 -4.28
CA ALA A 34 10.96 -8.04 -4.40
C ALA A 34 10.66 -6.81 -3.53
N SER A 35 11.22 -6.77 -2.30
CA SER A 35 11.05 -5.63 -1.39
C SER A 35 11.69 -4.35 -1.93
N GLN A 36 12.85 -4.43 -2.57
CA GLN A 36 13.50 -3.26 -3.17
C GLN A 36 12.63 -2.64 -4.27
N ILE A 37 12.09 -3.46 -5.17
CA ILE A 37 11.20 -3.00 -6.25
C ILE A 37 9.95 -2.32 -5.68
N LYS A 38 9.35 -2.89 -4.63
CA LYS A 38 8.19 -2.33 -3.93
C LYS A 38 8.50 -0.95 -3.32
N ASN A 39 9.69 -0.78 -2.76
CA ASN A 39 10.11 0.50 -2.17
C ASN A 39 10.24 1.59 -3.25
N HIS A 40 10.86 1.28 -4.38
CA HIS A 40 10.95 2.21 -5.51
C HIS A 40 9.57 2.61 -6.03
N HIS A 41 8.64 1.65 -6.16
CA HIS A 41 7.29 1.95 -6.61
C HIS A 41 6.53 2.85 -5.62
N THR A 42 6.69 2.62 -4.32
CA THR A 42 6.06 3.42 -3.26
C THR A 42 6.53 4.87 -3.33
N ASN A 43 7.83 5.11 -3.49
CA ASN A 43 8.38 6.45 -3.63
C ASN A 43 7.84 7.18 -4.87
N LEU A 44 7.78 6.48 -6.02
CA LEU A 44 7.22 7.04 -7.26
C LEU A 44 5.72 7.38 -7.14
N VAL A 45 4.96 6.56 -6.43
CA VAL A 45 3.53 6.82 -6.19
C VAL A 45 3.35 8.06 -5.31
N ILE A 46 4.19 8.23 -4.28
CA ILE A 46 4.16 9.43 -3.42
C ILE A 46 4.54 10.69 -4.21
N GLU A 47 5.56 10.60 -5.08
CA GLU A 47 5.96 11.70 -5.95
C GLU A 47 4.81 12.12 -6.89
N LYS A 48 4.10 11.15 -7.48
CA LYS A 48 2.95 11.42 -8.36
C LYS A 48 1.69 11.85 -7.61
N ALA A 49 1.48 11.37 -6.38
CA ALA A 49 0.33 11.73 -5.56
C ALA A 49 0.32 13.22 -5.23
N THR A 50 1.50 13.83 -5.07
CA THR A 50 1.68 15.27 -4.85
C THR A 50 1.19 16.13 -6.02
N LEU A 51 1.19 15.58 -7.24
CA LEU A 51 0.91 16.33 -8.47
C LEU A 51 -0.52 16.14 -9.02
N THR A 52 -1.30 15.15 -8.54
CA THR A 52 -2.40 14.64 -9.35
C THR A 52 -3.81 15.07 -8.94
N SER A 53 -4.17 15.22 -7.66
CA SER A 53 -5.62 15.22 -7.36
C SER A 53 -6.29 16.60 -7.25
N ARG A 54 -5.71 17.58 -6.54
CA ARG A 54 -6.45 18.81 -6.18
C ARG A 54 -5.92 20.08 -6.84
N SER A 55 -4.61 20.31 -6.77
CA SER A 55 -4.01 21.57 -7.24
C SER A 55 -4.07 21.75 -8.75
N ARG A 56 -4.01 20.67 -9.54
CA ARG A 56 -4.04 20.73 -11.00
C ARG A 56 -5.44 21.04 -11.53
N ILE A 57 -6.47 20.40 -10.95
CA ILE A 57 -7.87 20.64 -11.32
C ILE A 57 -8.28 22.06 -10.93
N GLU A 58 -7.95 22.49 -9.71
CA GLU A 58 -8.25 23.84 -9.23
C GLU A 58 -7.57 24.92 -10.09
N ARG A 59 -6.30 24.72 -10.45
CA ARG A 59 -5.57 25.65 -11.33
C ARG A 59 -6.16 25.71 -12.73
N LEU A 60 -6.62 24.58 -13.28
CA LEU A 60 -7.29 24.55 -14.59
C LEU A 60 -8.66 25.21 -14.53
N ALA A 61 -9.42 25.04 -13.45
CA ALA A 61 -10.71 25.68 -13.23
C ALA A 61 -10.58 27.20 -13.12
N ILE A 62 -9.57 27.69 -12.40
CA ILE A 62 -9.28 29.13 -12.29
C ILE A 62 -8.79 29.67 -13.64
N GLN A 63 -7.85 29.01 -14.32
CA GLN A 63 -7.26 29.55 -15.55
C GLN A 63 -8.16 29.43 -16.78
N LYS A 64 -8.77 28.27 -17.03
CA LYS A 64 -9.57 28.03 -18.24
C LYS A 64 -11.03 28.42 -18.07
N LEU A 65 -11.62 28.14 -16.90
CA LEU A 65 -13.04 28.40 -16.64
C LEU A 65 -13.27 29.73 -15.89
N LYS A 66 -12.20 30.46 -15.52
CA LYS A 66 -12.28 31.70 -14.71
C LYS A 66 -13.11 31.52 -13.44
N MET A 67 -13.11 30.29 -12.88
CA MET A 67 -13.86 29.99 -11.66
C MET A 67 -13.22 30.72 -10.48
N LYS A 68 -14.08 31.33 -9.65
CA LYS A 68 -13.73 31.97 -8.38
C LYS A 68 -14.46 31.24 -7.25
N TYR A 69 -13.85 31.18 -6.06
CA TYR A 69 -14.56 30.67 -4.89
C TYR A 69 -15.78 31.57 -4.62
N PRO A 70 -16.96 30.98 -4.36
CA PRO A 70 -18.15 31.75 -3.99
C PRO A 70 -17.90 32.45 -2.66
N LYS A 71 -18.29 33.72 -2.56
CA LYS A 71 -18.26 34.45 -1.29
C LYS A 71 -19.46 34.03 -0.44
N ARG A 72 -19.44 34.35 0.86
CA ARG A 72 -20.56 34.02 1.78
C ARG A 72 -21.92 34.54 1.29
N GLU A 73 -21.90 35.66 0.56
CA GLU A 73 -23.04 36.31 -0.08
C GLU A 73 -23.61 35.54 -1.30
N ASP A 74 -22.83 34.65 -1.92
CA ASP A 74 -23.25 33.84 -3.07
C ASP A 74 -23.82 32.46 -2.66
N ILE A 75 -23.84 32.15 -1.35
CA ILE A 75 -24.27 30.85 -0.82
C ILE A 75 -25.74 30.93 -0.41
N VAL A 76 -26.61 30.32 -1.20
CA VAL A 76 -28.03 30.15 -0.85
C VAL A 76 -28.25 28.76 -0.27
N LEU A 77 -28.70 28.69 0.99
CA LEU A 77 -29.10 27.43 1.60
C LEU A 77 -30.48 27.04 1.07
N LEU A 78 -30.55 26.00 0.25
CA LEU A 78 -31.82 25.46 -0.21
C LEU A 78 -32.44 24.58 0.89
N PRO A 79 -33.73 24.75 1.21
CA PRO A 79 -34.42 23.82 2.10
C PRO A 79 -34.44 22.41 1.47
N PRO A 80 -34.39 21.34 2.30
CA PRO A 80 -34.38 19.99 1.81
C PRO A 80 -35.60 19.72 0.91
N PRO A 81 -35.43 19.00 -0.22
CA PRO A 81 -36.51 18.76 -1.16
C PRO A 81 -37.65 18.01 -0.47
N PRO A 82 -38.93 18.37 -0.74
CA PRO A 82 -40.07 17.74 -0.09
C PRO A 82 -40.03 16.23 -0.33
N ALA A 83 -40.17 15.47 0.76
CA ALA A 83 -40.20 14.01 0.71
C ALA A 83 -41.25 13.59 -0.32
N ARG A 84 -40.80 12.92 -1.39
CA ARG A 84 -41.67 12.41 -2.44
C ARG A 84 -42.69 11.49 -1.79
N ALA A 85 -43.90 11.99 -1.58
CA ALA A 85 -45.04 11.20 -1.18
C ALA A 85 -45.24 10.16 -2.28
N LYS A 86 -44.97 8.90 -1.94
CA LYS A 86 -45.22 7.76 -2.81
C LYS A 86 -46.73 7.72 -3.06
N GLN A 87 -47.14 7.95 -4.31
CA GLN A 87 -48.40 7.47 -4.86
C GLN A 87 -48.17 6.08 -5.43
#